data_AF-A0A2N1SJJ9-F1
#
_entry.id   AF-A0A2N1SJJ9-F1
#
_cell.length_a   1.000
_cell.length_b   1.000
_cell.length_c   1.000
_cell.angle_alpha   90.00
_cell.angle_beta   90.00
_cell.angle_gamma   90.00
#
_symmetry.space_group_name_H-M   'P 1'
#
loop_
_entity.id
_entity.type
_entity.pdbx_description
1 polymer ?
#
loop_
_entity_poly.entity_id
_entity_poly.type
_entity_poly.pdbx_seq_one_letter_code
_entity_poly.pdbx_strand_id
1 'polypeptide(L)' 'MELNLVSWNGREPKLDVRSWDPSHSRMGKGIALTKEEAERLRDALGAYLAE' A
#
# COMPACT_ATOMS: atom_id res chain seq x y z
N MET A 1 4.75 3.92 8.66
CA MET A 1 4.27 3.16 7.48
C MET A 1 2.78 3.09 7.56
N GLU A 2 2.12 3.35 6.46
CA GLU A 2 0.68 3.48 6.33
C GLU A 2 0.20 2.69 5.12
N LEU A 3 -1.07 2.33 5.13
CA LEU A 3 -1.78 1.71 4.02
C LEU A 3 -2.84 2.69 3.53
N ASN A 4 -2.76 3.12 2.27
CA ASN A 4 -3.63 4.13 1.70
C ASN A 4 -4.16 3.71 0.33
N LEU A 5 -5.31 4.26 -0.08
CA LEU A 5 -5.75 4.26 -1.47
C LEU A 5 -5.33 5.57 -2.12
N VAL A 6 -4.43 5.51 -3.11
CA VAL A 6 -3.84 6.72 -3.71
C VAL A 6 -4.05 6.71 -5.22
N SER A 7 -4.66 7.78 -5.74
CA SER A 7 -4.71 8.08 -7.16
C SER A 7 -3.53 8.97 -7.54
N TRP A 8 -2.64 8.45 -8.39
CA TRP A 8 -1.51 9.20 -8.91
C TRP A 8 -1.87 9.86 -10.23
N ASN A 9 -1.80 11.18 -10.31
CA ASN A 9 -2.08 11.96 -11.52
C ASN A 9 -3.47 11.67 -12.13
N GLY A 10 -4.49 11.45 -11.30
CA GLY A 10 -5.86 11.19 -11.73
C GLY A 10 -6.09 9.79 -12.33
N ARG A 11 -5.12 8.87 -12.22
CA ARG A 11 -5.29 7.48 -12.63
C ARG A 11 -6.14 6.71 -11.63
N GLU A 12 -6.54 5.50 -12.02
CA GLU A 12 -7.23 4.58 -11.11
C GLU A 12 -6.43 4.42 -9.80
N PRO A 13 -7.08 4.59 -8.63
CA PRO A 13 -6.40 4.51 -7.34
C PRO A 13 -5.89 3.10 -7.09
N LYS A 14 -4.67 3.02 -6.56
CA LYS A 14 -4.01 1.77 -6.18
C LYS A 14 -3.84 1.71 -4.67
N LEU A 15 -3.77 0.49 -4.15
CA LEU A 15 -3.39 0.28 -2.76
C LEU A 15 -1.92 0.64 -2.62
N ASP A 16 -1.57 1.35 -1.57
CA ASP A 16 -0.24 1.90 -1.42
C ASP A 16 0.27 1.72 0.00
N VAL A 17 1.45 1.12 0.12
CA VAL A 17 2.14 0.88 1.39
C VAL A 17 3.40 1.72 1.40
N ARG A 18 3.38 2.83 2.14
CA ARG A 18 4.56 3.69 2.31
C ARG A 18 4.52 4.44 3.63
N SER A 19 5.66 5.02 4.02
CA SER A 19 5.69 5.94 5.16
C SER A 19 5.48 7.37 4.68
N TRP A 20 4.73 8.15 5.44
CA TRP A 20 4.61 9.59 5.26
C TRP A 20 5.20 10.31 6.47
N ASP A 21 5.58 11.56 6.27
CA ASP A 21 5.87 12.44 7.40
C ASP A 21 4.57 12.85 8.12
N PRO A 22 4.63 13.35 9.37
CA PRO A 22 3.43 13.69 10.14
C PRO A 22 2.48 14.71 9.48
N SER A 23 2.99 15.52 8.54
CA SER A 23 2.19 16.51 7.81
C SER A 23 1.61 15.99 6.48
N HIS A 24 1.89 14.73 6.11
CA HIS A 24 1.53 14.13 4.80
C HIS A 24 2.03 14.92 3.58
N SER A 25 3.08 15.73 3.71
CA SER A 25 3.64 16.53 2.62
C SER A 25 4.77 15.83 1.86
N ARG A 26 5.43 14.87 2.52
CA ARG A 26 6.55 14.08 1.98
C ARG A 26 6.32 12.60 2.24
N MET A 27 6.68 11.81 1.23
CA MET A 27 6.60 10.35 1.27
C MET A 27 8.00 9.74 1.30
N GLY A 28 8.16 8.67 2.07
CA GLY A 28 9.32 7.79 2.05
C GLY A 28 9.23 6.74 0.93
N LYS A 29 10.16 5.78 0.94
CA LYS A 29 10.08 4.60 0.07
C LYS A 29 8.83 3.78 0.37
N GLY A 30 8.26 3.18 -0.66
CA GLY A 30 7.09 2.33 -0.57
C GLY A 30 6.74 1.66 -1.88
N ILE A 31 5.61 0.96 -1.88
CA ILE A 31 5.12 0.18 -3.01
C ILE A 31 3.64 0.47 -3.25
N ALA A 32 3.29 0.66 -4.53
CA ALA A 32 1.90 0.69 -4.97
C ALA A 32 1.56 -0.68 -5.56
N LEU A 33 0.43 -1.22 -5.17
CA LEU A 33 -0.05 -2.55 -5.52
C LEU A 33 -1.31 -2.42 -6.37
N THR A 34 -1.40 -3.19 -7.45
CA THR A 34 -2.70 -3.44 -8.08
C THR A 34 -3.61 -4.22 -7.14
N LYS A 35 -4.89 -4.33 -7.49
CA LYS A 35 -5.84 -5.11 -6.70
C LYS A 35 -5.41 -6.58 -6.59
N GLU A 36 -4.95 -7.17 -7.70
CA GLU A 36 -4.51 -8.56 -7.75
C GLU A 36 -3.25 -8.80 -6.90
N GLU A 37 -2.31 -7.85 -6.91
CA GLU A 37 -1.11 -7.90 -6.07
C GLU A 37 -1.46 -7.79 -4.58
N ALA A 38 -2.39 -6.90 -4.24
CA ALA A 38 -2.87 -6.72 -2.87
C ALA A 38 -3.61 -7.97 -2.33
N GLU A 39 -4.43 -8.62 -3.16
CA GLU A 39 -5.10 -9.87 -2.81
C GLU A 39 -4.10 -10.98 -2.50
N ARG A 40 -3.08 -11.15 -3.34
CA ARG A 40 -2.00 -12.12 -3.09
C ARG A 40 -1.20 -11.81 -1.83
N LEU A 41 -0.91 -10.53 -1.58
CA LEU A 41 -0.20 -10.11 -0.38
C LEU A 41 -1.02 -10.40 0.88
N ARG A 42 -2.33 -10.13 0.87
CA ARG A 42 -3.24 -10.46 1.98
C ARG A 42 -3.19 -11.95 2.31
N ASP A 43 -3.28 -12.80 1.29
CA ASP A 43 -3.30 -14.25 1.49
C ASP A 43 -1.96 -14.76 2.04
N ALA A 44 -0.84 -14.26 1.52
CA ALA A 44 0.50 -14.58 2.02
C ALA A 44 0.72 -14.09 3.47
N LEU A 45 0.28 -12.88 3.79
CA LEU A 45 0.36 -12.34 5.15
C LEU A 45 -0.52 -13.13 6.12
N GLY A 46 -1.73 -13.51 5.71
CA GLY A 46 -2.62 -14.35 6.50
C GLY A 46 -2.01 -15.71 6.82
N ALA A 47 -1.35 -16.33 5.84
CA ALA A 47 -0.62 -17.58 6.06
C ALA A 47 0.56 -17.41 7.02
N TYR A 48 1.35 -16.34 6.86
CA TYR A 48 2.51 -16.05 7.71
C TYR A 48 2.16 -15.75 9.17
N LEU A 49 1.06 -15.01 9.42
CA LEU A 49 0.66 -14.59 10.77
C LEU A 49 -0.17 -15.65 11.52
N ALA A 50 -0.57 -16.72 10.85
CA ALA A 50 -1.32 -17.82 11.46
C ALA A 50 -0.41 -18.86 12.18
N GLU A 51 0.91 -18.71 12.05
CA GLU A 51 1.94 -19.42 12.83
C GLU A 51 2.21 -18.73 14.17
#